data_AF-A0A4Y2MPK3-F1
#
_entry.id   AF-A0A4Y2MPK3-F1
#
_cell.length_a   1.000
_cell.length_b   1.000
_cell.length_c   1.000
_cell.angle_alpha   90.00
_cell.angle_beta   90.00
_cell.angle_gamma   90.00
#
_symmetry.space_group_name_H-M   'P 1'
#
loop_
_entity.id
_entity.type
_entity.pdbx_description
1 polymer ?
#
loop_
_entity_poly.entity_id
_entity_poly.type
_entity_poly.pdbx_seq_one_letter_code
_entity_poly.pdbx_strand_id
1 'polypeptide(L)'
;MHGECQIGTESWCKYQRAVVKCIKYQDKSQGMPENTMKIVMPVYMQLCDRELLMKRCLDGKTQNADEALNGLFWRYITKETFVELNTLELGVNMAVIQFNKVFNGFRALIAELSLSVGENTAIGFNTFDKERVNE
;
A
#
# COMPACT_ATOMS: atom_id res chain seq x y z
N MET A 1 -2.44 13.70 19.93
CA MET A 1 -3.32 14.78 20.44
C MET A 1 -4.55 14.16 21.07
N HIS A 2 -4.86 14.48 22.32
CA HIS A 2 -6.04 13.91 22.97
C HIS A 2 -7.36 14.47 22.42
N GLY A 3 -7.35 15.64 21.78
CA GLY A 3 -8.53 16.29 21.20
C GLY A 3 -9.23 15.49 20.10
N GLU A 4 -8.49 14.65 19.37
CA GLU A 4 -9.02 13.80 18.28
C GLU A 4 -9.54 12.44 18.79
N CYS A 5 -9.43 12.18 20.09
CA CYS A 5 -9.90 10.93 20.67
C CYS A 5 -11.38 11.01 21.03
N GLN A 6 -12.11 9.91 20.86
CA GLN A 6 -13.49 9.80 21.30
C GLN A 6 -13.61 10.14 22.80
N ILE A 7 -14.66 10.89 23.17
CA ILE A 7 -14.93 11.25 24.57
C ILE A 7 -15.83 10.16 25.16
N GLY A 8 -15.53 9.72 26.38
CA GLY A 8 -16.37 8.76 27.09
C GLY A 8 -15.62 7.97 28.16
N THR A 9 -16.37 7.33 29.06
CA THR A 9 -15.80 6.45 30.08
C THR A 9 -15.12 5.22 29.48
N GLU A 10 -15.59 4.78 28.31
CA GLU A 10 -15.07 3.66 27.52
C GLU A 10 -14.12 4.10 26.40
N SER A 11 -13.76 5.39 26.34
CA SER A 11 -12.78 5.86 25.35
C SER A 11 -11.48 5.09 25.47
N TRP A 12 -10.87 4.70 24.35
CA TRP A 12 -9.54 4.08 24.34
C TRP A 12 -8.46 5.02 24.90
N CYS A 13 -8.68 6.34 24.84
CA CYS A 13 -7.77 7.36 25.32
C CYS A 13 -7.85 7.55 26.85
N LYS A 14 -6.75 7.23 27.54
CA LYS A 14 -6.65 7.33 29.01
C LYS A 14 -6.92 8.73 29.54
N TYR A 15 -6.46 9.77 28.83
CA TYR A 15 -6.75 11.17 29.16
C TYR A 15 -8.25 11.47 29.08
N GLN A 16 -8.92 11.09 27.98
CA GLN A 16 -10.35 11.34 27.82
C GLN A 16 -11.19 10.63 28.89
N ARG A 17 -10.81 9.41 29.28
CA ARG A 17 -11.44 8.72 30.42
C ARG A 17 -11.24 9.46 31.73
N ALA A 18 -10.05 10.01 31.97
CA ALA A 18 -9.74 10.75 33.18
C ALA A 18 -10.53 12.08 33.27
N VAL A 19 -10.66 12.78 32.15
CA VAL A 19 -11.49 13.99 32.02
C VAL A 19 -12.94 13.69 32.39
N VAL A 20 -13.54 12.65 31.81
CA VAL A 20 -14.94 12.28 32.08
C VAL A 20 -15.15 11.80 33.53
N LYS A 21 -14.17 11.12 34.12
CA LYS A 21 -14.21 10.68 35.52
C LYS A 21 -13.81 11.79 36.52
N CYS A 22 -13.53 13.00 36.05
CA CYS A 22 -13.05 14.13 36.86
C CYS A 22 -11.81 13.81 37.71
N ILE A 23 -10.94 12.91 37.24
CA ILE A 23 -9.68 12.55 37.91
C ILE A 23 -8.51 13.25 37.23
N LYS A 24 -7.49 13.62 38.00
CA LYS A 24 -6.24 14.16 37.43
C LYS A 24 -5.54 13.08 36.61
N TYR A 25 -5.40 13.34 35.31
CA TYR A 25 -4.56 12.53 34.44
C TYR A 25 -3.09 12.84 34.70
N GLN A 26 -2.29 11.82 34.97
CA GLN A 26 -0.83 11.92 34.98
C GLN A 26 -0.29 11.04 33.86
N ASP A 27 0.32 11.69 32.87
CA ASP A 27 1.09 10.97 31.87
C ASP A 27 2.40 10.49 32.51
N LYS A 28 2.57 9.17 32.59
CA LYS A 28 3.82 8.56 33.09
C LYS A 28 4.77 8.20 31.95
N SER A 29 4.40 8.45 30.71
CA SER A 29 5.27 8.18 29.57
C SER A 29 6.34 9.25 29.46
N GLN A 30 7.55 8.84 29.08
CA GLN A 30 8.68 9.74 28.90
C GLN A 30 8.53 10.68 27.69
N GLY A 31 7.44 10.52 26.92
CA GLY A 31 7.20 11.23 25.67
C GLY A 31 8.25 10.93 24.61
N MET A 32 8.06 11.48 23.43
CA MET A 32 9.08 11.51 22.39
C MET A 32 9.95 12.76 22.58
N PRO A 33 11.28 12.70 22.38
CA PRO A 33 12.13 13.89 22.50
C PRO A 33 11.65 15.03 21.60
N GLU A 34 11.75 16.27 22.08
CA GLU A 34 11.22 17.44 21.38
C GLU A 34 11.82 17.61 19.97
N ASN A 35 13.11 17.32 19.82
CA ASN A 35 13.80 17.36 18.53
C ASN A 35 13.22 16.34 17.53
N THR A 36 12.93 15.12 17.99
CA THR A 36 12.26 14.09 17.17
C THR A 36 10.85 14.54 16.82
N MET A 37 10.14 15.14 17.76
CA MET A 37 8.77 15.62 17.55
C MET A 37 8.71 16.75 16.52
N LYS A 38 9.67 17.68 16.54
CA LYS A 38 9.80 18.75 15.53
C LYS A 38 9.97 18.22 14.10
N ILE A 39 10.58 17.04 13.95
CA ILE A 39 10.78 16.40 12.65
C ILE A 39 9.56 15.58 12.24
N VAL A 40 9.02 14.77 13.17
CA VAL A 40 7.95 13.80 12.87
C VAL A 40 6.58 14.47 12.77
N MET A 41 6.31 15.49 13.58
CA MET A 41 4.97 16.11 13.67
C MET A 41 4.53 16.78 12.36
N PRO A 42 5.37 17.53 11.62
CA PRO A 42 5.00 18.06 10.31
C PRO A 42 4.63 16.97 9.30
N VAL A 43 5.41 15.88 9.25
CA VAL A 43 5.15 14.73 8.38
C VAL A 43 3.83 14.06 8.76
N TYR A 44 3.62 13.83 10.05
CA TYR A 44 2.37 13.26 10.57
C TYR A 44 1.16 14.13 10.17
N MET A 45 1.24 15.46 10.33
CA MET A 45 0.13 16.35 9.96
C MET A 45 -0.14 16.36 8.46
N GLN A 46 0.90 16.30 7.62
CA GLN A 46 0.74 16.15 6.18
C GLN A 46 0.08 14.82 5.81
N LEU A 47 0.44 13.73 6.49
CA LEU A 47 -0.20 12.42 6.30
C LEU A 47 -1.64 12.38 6.80
N CYS A 48 -1.98 13.19 7.80
CA CYS A 48 -3.34 13.36 8.29
C CYS A 48 -4.18 14.35 7.47
N ASP A 49 -3.64 14.92 6.39
CA ASP A 49 -4.39 15.81 5.52
C ASP A 49 -5.64 15.11 4.98
N ARG A 50 -6.79 15.76 5.14
CA ARG A 50 -8.09 15.13 4.86
C ARG A 50 -8.27 14.87 3.37
N GLU A 51 -7.72 15.71 2.49
CA GLU A 51 -7.75 15.42 1.05
C GLU A 51 -6.82 14.27 0.69
N LEU A 52 -5.62 14.19 1.29
CA LEU A 52 -4.69 13.09 1.07
C LEU A 52 -5.30 11.74 1.52
N LEU A 53 -5.81 11.70 2.76
CA LEU A 53 -6.44 10.50 3.33
C LEU A 53 -7.71 10.10 2.57
N MET A 54 -8.58 11.06 2.24
CA MET A 54 -9.83 10.75 1.54
C MET A 54 -9.62 10.38 0.07
N LYS A 55 -8.70 11.03 -0.66
CA LYS A 55 -8.52 10.76 -2.09
C LYS A 55 -7.60 9.56 -2.37
N ARG A 56 -6.67 9.23 -1.48
CA ARG A 56 -5.65 8.19 -1.75
C ARG A 56 -5.77 6.94 -0.87
N CYS A 57 -6.40 7.02 0.30
CA CYS A 57 -6.40 5.92 1.26
C CYS A 57 -7.75 5.21 1.43
N LEU A 58 -8.84 5.69 0.79
CA LEU A 58 -10.15 5.02 0.84
C LEU A 58 -10.22 3.74 0.01
N ASP A 59 -9.43 3.64 -1.05
CA ASP A 59 -9.41 2.48 -1.95
C ASP A 59 -8.67 1.27 -1.35
N GLY A 60 -8.12 1.38 -0.12
CA GLY A 60 -7.30 0.32 0.48
C GLY A 60 -5.98 0.08 -0.25
N LYS A 61 -5.59 0.99 -1.15
CA LYS A 61 -4.30 0.96 -1.85
C LYS A 61 -3.18 1.19 -0.83
N THR A 62 -2.29 0.21 -0.67
CA THR A 62 -1.16 0.35 0.25
C THR A 62 -0.10 1.25 -0.37
N GLN A 63 0.45 2.18 0.42
CA GLN A 63 1.57 3.04 0.00
C GLN A 63 2.90 2.28 -0.16
N ASN A 64 2.88 0.96 0.03
CA ASN A 64 4.07 0.13 0.06
C ASN A 64 4.27 -0.57 -1.29
N ALA A 65 5.17 -0.02 -2.11
CA ALA A 65 5.54 -0.60 -3.39
C ALA A 65 6.03 -2.06 -3.26
N ASP A 66 6.66 -2.40 -2.12
CA ASP A 66 7.14 -3.75 -1.86
C ASP A 66 5.97 -4.73 -1.64
N GLU A 67 4.87 -4.29 -0.99
CA GLU A 67 3.66 -5.11 -0.86
C GLU A 67 2.95 -5.32 -2.19
N ALA A 68 2.89 -4.29 -3.03
CA ALA A 68 2.31 -4.41 -4.36
C ALA A 68 3.10 -5.38 -5.25
N LEU A 69 4.45 -5.32 -5.20
CA LEU A 69 5.31 -6.26 -5.91
C LEU A 69 5.19 -7.69 -5.34
N ASN A 70 5.17 -7.83 -4.01
CA ASN A 70 4.96 -9.12 -3.36
C ASN A 70 3.61 -9.74 -3.73
N GLY A 71 2.55 -8.93 -3.83
CA GLY A 71 1.25 -9.37 -4.32
C GLY A 71 1.31 -9.93 -5.74
N LEU A 72 2.08 -9.31 -6.63
CA LEU A 72 2.31 -9.83 -7.99
C LEU A 72 3.11 -11.14 -7.98
N PHE A 73 4.16 -11.24 -7.15
CA PHE A 73 4.90 -12.50 -6.99
C PHE A 73 3.95 -13.62 -6.57
N TRP A 74 3.10 -13.39 -5.57
CA TRP A 74 2.19 -14.41 -5.06
C TRP A 74 1.07 -14.78 -6.05
N ARG A 75 0.75 -13.89 -6.99
CA ARG A 75 -0.21 -14.16 -8.06
C ARG A 75 0.36 -15.09 -9.13
N TYR A 76 1.63 -14.93 -9.48
CA TYR A 76 2.30 -15.80 -10.45
C TYR A 76 2.84 -17.08 -9.81
N ILE A 77 3.31 -16.99 -8.57
CA ILE A 77 3.94 -18.07 -7.80
C ILE A 77 3.26 -18.12 -6.44
N THR A 78 2.25 -18.97 -6.32
CA THR A 78 1.47 -19.08 -5.08
C THR A 78 2.35 -19.59 -3.93
N LYS A 79 2.15 -19.05 -2.73
CA LYS A 79 2.90 -19.47 -1.52
C LYS A 79 2.67 -20.92 -1.13
N GLU A 80 1.56 -21.49 -1.60
CA GLU A 80 1.05 -22.78 -1.19
C GLU A 80 1.62 -23.93 -2.02
N THR A 81 2.32 -23.61 -3.12
CA THR A 81 2.82 -24.61 -4.07
C THR A 81 4.34 -24.53 -4.16
N PHE A 82 5.00 -25.68 -4.00
CA PHE A 82 6.41 -25.80 -4.31
C PHE A 82 6.61 -25.84 -5.82
N VAL A 83 7.55 -25.04 -6.33
CA VAL A 83 7.89 -24.97 -7.76
C VAL A 83 9.38 -25.17 -7.95
N GLU A 84 9.77 -25.66 -9.13
CA GLU A 84 11.16 -25.77 -9.54
C GLU A 84 11.77 -24.39 -9.81
N LEU A 85 13.12 -24.31 -9.81
CA LEU A 85 13.85 -23.05 -9.99
C LEU A 85 13.47 -22.33 -11.29
N ASN A 86 13.33 -23.03 -12.40
CA ASN A 86 12.98 -22.43 -13.69
C ASN A 86 11.59 -21.75 -13.65
N THR A 87 10.62 -22.38 -12.98
CA THR A 87 9.27 -21.83 -12.81
C THR A 87 9.28 -20.62 -11.88
N LEU A 88 10.09 -20.67 -10.82
CA LEU A 88 10.30 -19.55 -9.91
C LEU A 88 10.90 -18.34 -10.66
N GLU A 89 11.97 -18.55 -11.44
CA GLU A 89 12.61 -17.49 -12.21
C GLU A 89 11.66 -16.89 -13.25
N LEU A 90 10.88 -17.72 -13.95
CA LEU A 90 9.90 -17.24 -14.92
C LEU A 90 8.83 -16.38 -14.23
N GLY A 91 8.23 -16.87 -13.16
CA GLY A 91 7.16 -16.14 -12.46
C GLY A 91 7.64 -14.82 -11.84
N VAL A 92 8.87 -14.79 -11.31
CA VAL A 92 9.51 -13.56 -10.79
C VAL A 92 9.72 -12.56 -11.92
N ASN A 93 10.29 -13.00 -13.06
CA ASN A 93 10.49 -12.13 -14.22
C ASN A 93 9.17 -11.58 -14.77
N MET A 94 8.11 -12.40 -14.85
CA MET A 94 6.79 -11.95 -15.27
C MET A 94 6.20 -10.91 -14.31
N ALA A 95 6.31 -11.14 -13.00
CA ALA A 95 5.87 -10.18 -11.99
C ALA A 95 6.60 -8.83 -12.11
N VAL A 96 7.93 -8.85 -12.32
CA VAL A 96 8.75 -7.64 -12.49
C VAL A 96 8.40 -6.88 -13.76
N ILE A 97 8.18 -7.59 -14.88
CA ILE A 97 7.72 -6.96 -16.13
C ILE A 97 6.39 -6.25 -15.90
N GLN A 98 5.43 -6.94 -15.29
CA GLN A 98 4.12 -6.36 -15.05
C GLN A 98 4.13 -5.23 -14.03
N PHE A 99 4.97 -5.30 -13.01
CA PHE A 99 5.10 -4.23 -12.04
C PHE A 99 5.55 -2.92 -12.71
N ASN A 100 6.56 -3.01 -13.57
CA ASN A 100 7.22 -1.86 -14.20
C ASN A 100 6.57 -1.38 -15.50
N LYS A 101 6.01 -2.29 -16.30
CA LYS A 101 5.52 -2.04 -17.67
C LYS A 101 4.10 -2.54 -17.89
N VAL A 102 3.43 -3.01 -16.84
CA VAL A 102 2.04 -3.48 -16.87
C VAL A 102 1.88 -4.58 -17.94
N PHE A 103 0.74 -4.68 -18.61
CA PHE A 103 0.50 -5.76 -19.56
C PHE A 103 1.17 -5.50 -20.91
N ASN A 104 1.35 -4.24 -21.32
CA ASN A 104 2.10 -3.96 -22.55
C ASN A 104 3.58 -4.36 -22.47
N GLY A 105 4.15 -4.47 -21.27
CA GLY A 105 5.49 -5.03 -21.06
C GLY A 105 5.67 -6.44 -21.62
N PHE A 106 4.60 -7.25 -21.64
CA PHE A 106 4.65 -8.59 -22.20
C PHE A 106 4.74 -8.63 -23.73
N ARG A 107 4.42 -7.54 -24.43
CA ARG A 107 4.51 -7.52 -25.90
C ARG A 107 5.94 -7.77 -26.39
N ALA A 108 6.94 -7.21 -25.71
CA ALA A 108 8.34 -7.42 -26.05
C ALA A 108 8.76 -8.88 -25.81
N LEU A 109 8.33 -9.47 -24.70
CA LEU A 109 8.56 -10.88 -24.39
C LEU A 109 7.92 -11.82 -25.44
N ILE A 110 6.66 -11.56 -25.80
CA ILE A 110 5.93 -12.36 -26.79
C ILE A 110 6.60 -12.26 -28.17
N ALA A 111 7.07 -11.06 -28.56
CA ALA A 111 7.80 -10.86 -29.80
C ALA A 111 9.13 -11.63 -29.82
N GLU A 112 9.87 -11.65 -28.70
CA GLU A 112 11.12 -12.41 -28.56
C GLU A 112 10.87 -13.92 -28.68
N LEU A 113 9.72 -14.40 -28.18
CA LEU A 113 9.26 -15.78 -28.35
C LEU A 113 8.77 -16.09 -29.78
N SER A 114 8.92 -15.16 -30.73
CA SER A 114 8.43 -15.29 -32.11
C SER A 114 6.91 -15.51 -32.20
N LEU A 115 6.17 -15.03 -31.22
CA LEU A 115 4.71 -15.06 -31.19
C LEU A 115 4.16 -13.68 -31.58
N SER A 116 3.00 -13.67 -32.25
CA SER A 116 2.28 -12.42 -32.53
C SER A 116 1.18 -12.20 -31.47
N VAL A 117 1.03 -10.95 -31.04
CA VAL A 117 -0.07 -10.56 -30.15
C VAL A 117 -1.32 -10.38 -31.00
N GLY A 118 -2.35 -11.19 -30.77
CA GLY A 118 -3.64 -11.05 -31.44
C GLY A 118 -4.35 -9.75 -31.07
N GLU A 119 -5.25 -9.28 -31.93
CA GLU A 119 -5.96 -8.00 -31.77
C GLU A 119 -6.71 -7.91 -30.43
N ASN A 120 -7.42 -8.97 -30.05
CA ASN A 120 -8.14 -9.03 -28.76
C ASN A 120 -7.19 -8.94 -27.56
N THR A 121 -6.03 -9.59 -27.63
CA THR A 121 -5.01 -9.52 -26.57
C THR A 121 -4.40 -8.13 -26.48
N ALA A 122 -4.13 -7.49 -27.62
CA ALA A 122 -3.61 -6.14 -27.70
C ALA A 122 -4.61 -5.11 -27.11
N ILE A 123 -5.90 -5.27 -27.39
CA ILE A 123 -6.97 -4.46 -26.80
C ILE A 123 -7.02 -4.69 -25.28
N GLY A 124 -7.03 -5.95 -24.83
CA GLY A 124 -7.05 -6.29 -23.41
C GLY A 124 -5.88 -5.67 -22.65
N PHE A 125 -4.64 -5.79 -23.17
CA PHE A 125 -3.45 -5.18 -22.56
C PHE A 125 -3.60 -3.65 -22.43
N ASN A 126 -4.10 -2.99 -23.47
CA ASN A 126 -4.32 -1.55 -23.42
C ASN A 126 -5.42 -1.14 -22.43
N THR A 127 -6.46 -1.95 -22.26
CA THR A 127 -7.50 -1.69 -21.27
C THR A 127 -6.94 -1.79 -19.85
N PHE A 128 -6.26 -2.89 -19.51
CA PHE A 128 -5.66 -3.06 -18.18
C PHE A 128 -4.61 -1.98 -17.85
N ASP A 129 -3.81 -1.57 -18.84
CA ASP A 129 -2.85 -0.49 -18.66
C ASP A 129 -3.54 0.85 -18.38
N LYS A 130 -4.65 1.14 -19.06
CA LYS A 130 -5.44 2.37 -18.83
C LYS A 130 -6.13 2.36 -17.47
N GLU A 131 -6.67 1.22 -17.04
CA GLU A 131 -7.30 1.08 -15.72
C GLU A 131 -6.31 1.43 -14.61
N ARG A 132 -5.07 0.92 -14.68
CA ARG A 132 -4.03 1.24 -13.69
C ARG A 132 -3.65 2.72 -13.65
N VAL A 133 -3.66 3.43 -14.78
CA VAL A 133 -3.30 4.87 -14.84
C VAL A 133 -4.44 5.76 -14.34
N ASN A 134 -5.68 5.29 -14.46
CA ASN A 134 -6.87 6.03 -14.04
C ASN A 134 -7.31 5.71 -12.59
N GLU A 135 -6.66 4.74 -11.93
CA GLU A 135 -6.73 4.44 -10.50
C GLU A 135 -5.89 5.38 -9.64
#